data_AF-A0A517ZTM4-F1
#
_entry.id   AF-A0A517ZTM4-F1
#
_cell.length_a   1.000
_cell.length_b   1.000
_cell.length_c   1.000
_cell.angle_alpha   90.00
_cell.angle_beta   90.00
_cell.angle_gamma   90.00
#
_symmetry.space_group_name_H-M   'P 1'
#
loop_
_entity.id
_entity.type
_entity.pdbx_description
1 polymer ?
#
loop_
_entity_poly.entity_id
_entity_poly.type
_entity_poly.pdbx_seq_one_letter_code
_entity_poly.pdbx_strand_id
1 'polypeptide(L)'
;MSAPLWRLDEITLAGNDRPRLTGVSCEIPPGVTAVIGYSGAGKTSLLNLLVGFERPGRGQVTRIYDDPGDRLPLFWVPQEDGLWPHESAAEHLRIMAAGAEDAEERVKNLLSAFDLLDKSAAYPDLMSQGERARLSVARALASRAAVLVMDEPLVHVDPAREEKYWRAIRNHLSDTNTSLVIATHSPETVLREAQHALCLKSGRLLHQGPVDNLYYDPQTPEMAEFLGAANWLPQHEAQQWCIDTQRESPCFRPEQIKIRPAEQSPLVVQSAHFSGSLEEVELLNEDSQQRRTFFHRPAGSGLRHGVRVAIHVCLLLLACGISLGCDQEDGPQLNVSEVNHWISPPMGARIPRPRGLAIGDNDEVLCLDNGGRLLVFDEHGKLLRQWEMPDHAIGKPEGVCLLTDGRIAVADTHYHRVVFFDKVGNVLSYLGGEGQEDGQFLFPVALCQDESEHIYVCEYGGDHRVQKFTADGEHLLTFGTFGTDEGQFQRPSGIVWDDGRLYIADAINNRVQVFSDAGKFIEVLGETTGGLVLEYPYDITLDRATNDLYIIEYGAGRVTKTNLAGKLLGRFGKTSRNNDGFLKPWGVAIDTHQRLRVADTENHRIVELKL
;
A
#
# COMPACT_ATOMS: atom_id res chain seq x y z
N MET A 1 -19.78 -22.27 4.99
CA MET A 1 -19.85 -21.50 3.73
C MET A 1 -21.25 -20.95 3.60
N SER A 2 -21.39 -19.64 3.44
CA SER A 2 -22.68 -19.00 3.11
C SER A 2 -23.14 -19.47 1.72
N ALA A 3 -24.46 -19.53 1.50
CA ALA A 3 -25.01 -19.85 0.18
C ALA A 3 -24.59 -18.80 -0.86
N PRO A 4 -24.38 -19.19 -2.14
CA PRO A 4 -24.06 -18.23 -3.19
C PRO A 4 -25.22 -17.25 -3.43
N LEU A 5 -24.92 -16.07 -3.97
CA LEU A 5 -25.91 -15.10 -4.43
C LEU A 5 -26.56 -15.57 -5.73
N TRP A 6 -25.75 -16.10 -6.66
CA TRP A 6 -26.21 -16.62 -7.94
C TRP A 6 -25.56 -17.96 -8.28
N ARG A 7 -26.31 -18.79 -9.00
CA ARG A 7 -25.81 -19.95 -9.74
C ARG A 7 -26.22 -19.82 -11.20
N LEU A 8 -25.26 -20.00 -12.09
CA LEU A 8 -25.44 -20.00 -13.54
C LEU A 8 -25.10 -21.39 -14.03
N ASP A 9 -26.02 -22.01 -14.77
CA ASP A 9 -25.86 -23.39 -15.28
C ASP A 9 -25.94 -23.39 -16.81
N GLU A 10 -24.81 -23.66 -17.49
CA GLU A 10 -24.69 -23.83 -18.95
C GLU A 10 -25.25 -22.67 -19.79
N ILE A 11 -25.00 -21.44 -19.33
CA ILE A 11 -25.55 -20.22 -19.93
C ILE A 11 -25.02 -19.98 -21.33
N THR A 12 -25.94 -19.90 -22.28
CA THR A 12 -25.66 -19.41 -23.64
C THR A 12 -26.58 -18.25 -23.95
N LEU A 13 -26.00 -17.14 -24.36
CA LEU A 13 -26.70 -15.91 -24.71
C LEU A 13 -26.44 -15.58 -26.17
N ALA A 14 -27.51 -15.48 -26.95
CA ALA A 14 -27.43 -15.17 -28.38
C ALA A 14 -26.86 -13.76 -28.63
N GLY A 15 -26.21 -13.60 -29.77
CA GLY A 15 -25.79 -12.33 -30.34
C GLY A 15 -26.02 -12.34 -31.85
N ASN A 16 -25.79 -11.21 -32.52
CA ASN A 16 -26.11 -11.05 -33.95
C ASN A 16 -25.27 -11.99 -34.84
N ASP A 17 -23.94 -11.96 -34.70
CA ASP A 17 -23.02 -12.78 -35.53
C ASP A 17 -22.42 -13.97 -34.78
N ARG A 18 -22.27 -13.84 -33.45
CA ARG A 18 -21.75 -14.89 -32.56
C ARG A 18 -22.42 -14.79 -31.18
N PRO A 19 -22.53 -15.91 -30.42
CA PRO A 19 -23.05 -15.85 -29.06
C PRO A 19 -22.23 -14.89 -28.19
N ARG A 20 -22.92 -14.07 -27.39
CA ARG A 20 -22.28 -13.15 -26.43
C ARG A 20 -21.77 -13.87 -25.19
N LEU A 21 -22.41 -14.98 -24.82
CA LEU A 21 -21.96 -15.94 -23.81
C LEU A 21 -22.20 -17.36 -24.33
N THR A 22 -21.29 -18.29 -24.02
CA THR A 22 -21.35 -19.68 -24.48
C THR A 22 -20.95 -20.63 -23.35
N GLY A 23 -21.88 -21.46 -22.90
CA GLY A 23 -21.64 -22.49 -21.88
C GLY A 23 -21.05 -21.96 -20.57
N VAL A 24 -21.51 -20.79 -20.10
CA VAL A 24 -21.00 -20.20 -18.86
C VAL A 24 -21.71 -20.85 -17.67
N SER A 25 -20.92 -21.54 -16.83
CA SER A 25 -21.37 -22.15 -15.58
C SER A 25 -20.55 -21.59 -14.43
N CYS A 26 -21.20 -20.94 -13.46
CA CYS A 26 -20.50 -20.34 -12.31
C CYS A 26 -21.39 -20.16 -11.08
N GLU A 27 -20.74 -19.95 -9.93
CA GLU A 27 -21.38 -19.51 -8.69
C GLU A 27 -20.77 -18.19 -8.22
N ILE A 28 -21.62 -17.26 -7.78
CA ILE A 28 -21.17 -15.96 -7.27
C ILE A 28 -21.43 -15.95 -5.76
N PRO A 29 -20.40 -15.95 -4.91
CA PRO A 29 -20.56 -15.92 -3.46
C PRO A 29 -20.92 -14.51 -2.94
N PRO A 30 -21.42 -14.40 -1.70
CA PRO A 30 -21.53 -13.11 -1.01
C PRO A 30 -20.15 -12.45 -0.85
N GLY A 31 -20.13 -11.11 -0.79
CA GLY A 31 -18.90 -10.31 -0.75
C GLY A 31 -18.68 -9.52 -2.05
N VAL A 32 -17.42 -9.30 -2.41
CA VAL A 32 -17.06 -8.51 -3.61
C VAL A 32 -16.52 -9.43 -4.70
N THR A 33 -17.25 -9.52 -5.82
CA THR A 33 -16.85 -10.29 -7.01
C THR A 33 -16.57 -9.36 -8.18
N ALA A 34 -15.38 -9.44 -8.75
CA ALA A 34 -15.02 -8.76 -9.99
C ALA A 34 -15.27 -9.64 -11.21
N VAL A 35 -15.87 -9.06 -12.26
CA VAL A 35 -15.98 -9.63 -13.60
C VAL A 35 -14.95 -8.94 -14.47
N ILE A 36 -13.94 -9.68 -14.91
CA ILE A 36 -12.81 -9.14 -15.68
C ILE A 36 -12.73 -9.78 -17.05
N GLY A 37 -12.20 -9.05 -18.01
CA GLY A 37 -12.13 -9.47 -19.40
C GLY A 37 -11.88 -8.32 -20.35
N TYR A 38 -11.18 -8.60 -21.45
CA TYR A 38 -10.93 -7.63 -22.52
C TYR A 38 -12.25 -7.10 -23.11
N SER A 39 -12.16 -5.98 -23.86
CA SER A 39 -13.34 -5.41 -24.52
C SER A 39 -14.03 -6.46 -25.41
N GLY A 40 -15.36 -6.55 -25.30
CA GLY A 40 -16.15 -7.57 -26.01
C GLY A 40 -16.11 -8.99 -25.43
N ALA A 41 -15.52 -9.20 -24.25
CA ALA A 41 -15.48 -10.52 -23.60
C ALA A 41 -16.86 -11.03 -23.11
N GLY A 42 -17.85 -10.15 -22.97
CA GLY A 42 -19.19 -10.49 -22.49
C GLY A 42 -19.52 -10.06 -21.06
N LYS A 43 -18.72 -9.14 -20.45
CA LYS A 43 -18.94 -8.64 -19.07
C LYS A 43 -20.34 -8.05 -18.87
N THR A 44 -20.68 -7.01 -19.61
CA THR A 44 -22.01 -6.36 -19.57
C THR A 44 -23.13 -7.36 -19.84
N SER A 45 -22.94 -8.29 -20.79
CA SER A 45 -23.92 -9.35 -21.07
C SER A 45 -24.15 -10.27 -19.87
N LEU A 46 -23.09 -10.62 -19.14
CA LEU A 46 -23.20 -11.41 -17.90
C LEU A 46 -23.94 -10.60 -16.83
N LEU A 47 -23.58 -9.34 -16.62
CA LEU A 47 -24.24 -8.48 -15.63
C LEU A 47 -25.73 -8.29 -15.97
N ASN A 48 -26.09 -8.09 -17.24
CA ASN A 48 -27.47 -8.02 -17.71
C ASN A 48 -28.29 -9.27 -17.38
N LEU A 49 -27.67 -10.46 -17.39
CA LEU A 49 -28.32 -11.70 -16.95
C LEU A 49 -28.52 -11.74 -15.43
N LEU A 50 -27.54 -11.25 -14.65
CA LEU A 50 -27.63 -11.22 -13.18
C LEU A 50 -28.75 -10.29 -12.70
N VAL A 51 -28.89 -9.12 -13.34
CA VAL A 51 -29.92 -8.12 -13.00
C VAL A 51 -31.28 -8.41 -13.68
N GLY A 52 -31.31 -9.31 -14.66
CA GLY A 52 -32.54 -9.78 -15.31
C GLY A 52 -33.05 -8.96 -16.50
N PHE A 53 -32.24 -8.05 -17.06
CA PHE A 53 -32.58 -7.34 -18.31
C PHE A 53 -32.54 -8.26 -19.52
N GLU A 54 -31.76 -9.33 -19.44
CA GLU A 54 -31.67 -10.34 -20.48
C GLU A 54 -32.02 -11.72 -19.93
N ARG A 55 -32.41 -12.62 -20.83
CA ARG A 55 -32.66 -14.03 -20.52
C ARG A 55 -31.75 -14.90 -21.37
N PRO A 56 -31.20 -15.98 -20.79
CA PRO A 56 -30.36 -16.88 -21.56
C PRO A 56 -31.20 -17.60 -22.62
N GLY A 57 -30.62 -17.86 -23.79
CA GLY A 57 -31.24 -18.70 -24.82
C GLY A 57 -31.16 -20.20 -24.47
N ARG A 58 -30.18 -20.58 -23.64
CA ARG A 58 -30.00 -21.90 -23.06
C ARG A 58 -29.35 -21.78 -21.68
N GLY A 59 -29.69 -22.69 -20.77
CA GLY A 59 -29.20 -22.69 -19.39
C GLY A 59 -30.13 -21.96 -18.44
N GLN A 60 -29.74 -21.87 -17.17
CA GLN A 60 -30.56 -21.24 -16.12
C GLN A 60 -29.72 -20.33 -15.23
N VAL A 61 -30.27 -19.15 -14.92
CA VAL A 61 -29.75 -18.24 -13.88
C VAL A 61 -30.65 -18.37 -12.66
N THR A 62 -30.08 -18.83 -11.55
CA THR A 62 -30.77 -18.99 -10.27
C THR A 62 -30.24 -17.97 -9.27
N ARG A 63 -31.14 -17.17 -8.69
CA ARG A 63 -30.83 -16.24 -7.61
C ARG A 63 -31.16 -16.91 -6.28
N ILE A 64 -30.19 -16.97 -5.36
CA ILE A 64 -30.22 -17.88 -4.20
C ILE A 64 -30.23 -17.13 -2.85
N TYR A 65 -29.99 -15.82 -2.82
CA TYR A 65 -29.97 -15.07 -1.55
C TYR A 65 -31.36 -14.77 -0.98
N ASP A 66 -31.41 -14.62 0.35
CA ASP A 66 -32.63 -14.49 1.15
C ASP A 66 -33.44 -13.22 0.84
N ASP A 67 -34.70 -13.23 1.28
CA ASP A 67 -35.60 -12.07 1.26
C ASP A 67 -34.92 -10.88 1.99
N PRO A 68 -34.66 -9.76 1.29
CA PRO A 68 -33.91 -8.64 1.85
C PRO A 68 -34.68 -7.86 2.95
N GLY A 69 -35.90 -8.28 3.29
CA GLY A 69 -36.79 -7.56 4.20
C GLY A 69 -37.18 -6.21 3.59
N ASP A 70 -36.95 -5.12 4.32
CA ASP A 70 -37.28 -3.76 3.86
C ASP A 70 -36.28 -3.18 2.84
N ARG A 71 -35.19 -3.90 2.53
CA ARG A 71 -34.16 -3.44 1.59
C ARG A 71 -34.53 -3.79 0.16
N LEU A 72 -34.04 -2.99 -0.79
CA LEU A 72 -34.08 -3.40 -2.20
C LEU A 72 -33.26 -4.70 -2.37
N PRO A 73 -33.75 -5.70 -3.12
CA PRO A 73 -33.03 -6.95 -3.25
C PRO A 73 -31.78 -6.79 -4.14
N LEU A 74 -31.81 -5.87 -5.11
CA LEU A 74 -30.70 -5.59 -6.01
C LEU A 74 -30.78 -4.15 -6.54
N PHE A 75 -29.62 -3.53 -6.77
CA PHE A 75 -29.50 -2.26 -7.51
C PHE A 75 -28.45 -2.37 -8.61
N TRP A 76 -28.73 -1.77 -9.77
CA TRP A 76 -27.88 -1.80 -10.96
C TRP A 76 -27.35 -0.42 -11.30
N VAL A 77 -26.05 -0.33 -11.55
CA VAL A 77 -25.39 0.84 -12.14
C VAL A 77 -24.92 0.46 -13.55
N PRO A 78 -25.62 0.89 -14.62
CA PRO A 78 -25.20 0.62 -15.99
C PRO A 78 -23.96 1.45 -16.35
N GLN A 79 -23.30 1.05 -17.43
CA GLN A 79 -22.15 1.76 -17.99
C GLN A 79 -22.47 3.22 -18.38
N GLU A 80 -23.71 3.52 -18.78
CA GLU A 80 -24.18 4.86 -19.14
C GLU A 80 -24.82 5.61 -17.95
N ASP A 81 -24.41 5.32 -16.71
CA ASP A 81 -24.83 5.91 -15.42
C ASP A 81 -26.31 5.68 -15.01
N GLY A 82 -27.23 5.66 -15.97
CA GLY A 82 -28.67 5.41 -15.75
C GLY A 82 -29.36 6.50 -14.93
N LEU A 83 -28.89 7.75 -15.00
CA LEU A 83 -29.41 8.90 -14.27
C LEU A 83 -30.71 9.44 -14.89
N TRP A 84 -31.57 10.07 -14.07
CA TRP A 84 -32.81 10.71 -14.51
C TRP A 84 -32.51 12.15 -14.96
N PRO A 85 -32.76 12.50 -16.24
CA PRO A 85 -32.41 13.84 -16.75
C PRO A 85 -33.13 15.00 -16.07
N HIS A 86 -34.31 14.72 -15.49
CA HIS A 86 -35.19 15.72 -14.88
C HIS A 86 -35.02 15.87 -13.37
N GLU A 87 -34.10 15.12 -12.75
CA GLU A 87 -33.84 15.19 -11.31
C GLU A 87 -32.45 15.78 -11.05
N SER A 88 -32.32 16.62 -10.03
CA SER A 88 -31.00 17.11 -9.58
C SER A 88 -30.21 16.02 -8.85
N ALA A 89 -28.91 16.25 -8.65
CA ALA A 89 -28.05 15.33 -7.91
C ALA A 89 -28.59 14.98 -6.50
N ALA A 90 -29.13 15.96 -5.77
CA ALA A 90 -29.72 15.72 -4.46
C ALA A 90 -31.04 14.94 -4.55
N GLU A 91 -31.90 15.23 -5.52
CA GLU A 91 -33.17 14.52 -5.73
C GLU A 91 -32.96 13.05 -6.06
N HIS A 92 -31.94 12.72 -6.87
CA HIS A 92 -31.56 11.32 -7.12
C HIS A 92 -31.35 10.54 -5.83
N LEU A 93 -30.63 11.13 -4.86
CA LEU A 93 -30.33 10.46 -3.59
C LEU A 93 -31.54 10.47 -2.66
N ARG A 94 -32.33 11.55 -2.63
CA ARG A 94 -33.55 11.64 -1.81
C ARG A 94 -34.59 10.61 -2.20
N ILE A 95 -34.79 10.39 -3.50
CA ILE A 95 -35.71 9.37 -4.01
C ILE A 95 -35.29 7.98 -3.51
N MET A 96 -33.99 7.68 -3.52
CA MET A 96 -33.48 6.39 -3.04
C MET A 96 -33.51 6.25 -1.52
N ALA A 97 -33.32 7.35 -0.79
CA ALA A 97 -33.38 7.39 0.66
C ALA A 97 -34.81 7.59 1.21
N ALA A 98 -35.83 7.58 0.34
CA ALA A 98 -37.21 7.83 0.73
C ALA A 98 -37.68 6.83 1.80
N GLY A 99 -38.24 7.35 2.89
CA GLY A 99 -38.72 6.54 4.03
C GLY A 99 -37.68 6.26 5.12
N ALA A 100 -36.43 6.72 4.97
CA ALA A 100 -35.44 6.68 6.04
C ALA A 100 -35.57 7.91 6.96
N GLU A 101 -35.51 7.72 8.29
CA GLU A 101 -35.58 8.82 9.26
C GLU A 101 -34.41 9.82 9.12
N ASP A 102 -33.27 9.34 8.62
CA ASP A 102 -32.01 10.07 8.41
C ASP A 102 -31.81 10.55 6.95
N ALA A 103 -32.87 10.59 6.13
CA ALA A 103 -32.75 10.74 4.67
C ALA A 103 -31.95 11.99 4.24
N GLU A 104 -32.22 13.18 4.77
CA GLU A 104 -31.50 14.40 4.38
C GLU A 104 -30.03 14.40 4.83
N GLU A 105 -29.74 13.86 6.01
CA GLU A 105 -28.37 13.73 6.50
C GLU A 105 -27.58 12.75 5.62
N ARG A 106 -28.19 11.60 5.29
CA ARG A 106 -27.63 10.61 4.38
C ARG A 106 -27.35 11.19 2.99
N VAL A 107 -28.28 11.95 2.43
CA VAL A 107 -28.11 12.63 1.13
C VAL A 107 -26.91 13.56 1.18
N LYS A 108 -26.83 14.41 2.22
CA LYS A 108 -25.69 15.33 2.40
C LYS A 108 -24.36 14.58 2.54
N ASN A 109 -24.33 13.52 3.33
CA ASN A 109 -23.12 12.72 3.56
C ASN A 109 -22.64 12.04 2.28
N LEU A 110 -23.55 11.47 1.48
CA LEU A 110 -23.21 10.85 0.19
C LEU A 110 -22.74 11.88 -0.83
N LEU A 111 -23.41 13.03 -0.96
CA LEU A 111 -22.93 14.10 -1.84
C LEU A 111 -21.53 14.59 -1.44
N SER A 112 -21.26 14.70 -0.14
CA SER A 112 -19.93 15.07 0.36
C SER A 112 -18.88 13.99 0.11
N ALA A 113 -19.21 12.71 0.31
CA ALA A 113 -18.28 11.60 0.10
C ALA A 113 -17.83 11.48 -1.37
N PHE A 114 -18.69 11.88 -2.30
CA PHE A 114 -18.45 11.82 -3.74
C PHE A 114 -18.08 13.17 -4.38
N ASP A 115 -17.81 14.21 -3.59
CA ASP A 115 -17.45 15.55 -4.06
C ASP A 115 -18.48 16.14 -5.04
N LEU A 116 -19.75 16.09 -4.64
CA LEU A 116 -20.92 16.58 -5.37
C LEU A 116 -21.77 17.55 -4.54
N LEU A 117 -21.30 17.99 -3.38
CA LEU A 117 -22.08 18.84 -2.47
C LEU A 117 -22.36 20.22 -3.08
N ASP A 118 -21.39 20.81 -3.77
CA ASP A 118 -21.52 22.04 -4.55
C ASP A 118 -22.36 21.86 -5.83
N LYS A 119 -22.56 20.61 -6.25
CA LYS A 119 -23.39 20.21 -7.40
C LYS A 119 -24.75 19.66 -6.99
N SER A 120 -25.17 19.85 -5.74
CA SER A 120 -26.41 19.26 -5.22
C SER A 120 -27.66 19.59 -6.06
N ALA A 121 -27.73 20.79 -6.62
CA ALA A 121 -28.84 21.27 -7.45
C ALA A 121 -28.61 21.10 -8.97
N ALA A 122 -27.48 20.52 -9.39
CA ALA A 122 -27.17 20.34 -10.80
C ALA A 122 -27.93 19.14 -11.39
N TYR A 123 -28.35 19.28 -12.65
CA TYR A 123 -28.94 18.20 -13.45
C TYR A 123 -27.86 17.46 -14.24
N PRO A 124 -28.06 16.18 -14.62
CA PRO A 124 -27.05 15.38 -15.32
C PRO A 124 -26.46 16.01 -16.58
N ASP A 125 -27.26 16.75 -17.35
CA ASP A 125 -26.81 17.42 -18.59
C ASP A 125 -25.81 18.56 -18.34
N LEU A 126 -25.77 19.09 -17.11
CA LEU A 126 -24.84 20.14 -16.67
C LEU A 126 -23.61 19.57 -15.95
N MET A 127 -23.51 18.24 -15.84
CA MET A 127 -22.42 17.54 -15.15
C MET A 127 -21.46 16.92 -16.16
N SER A 128 -20.18 16.89 -15.83
CA SER A 128 -19.15 16.13 -16.55
C SER A 128 -19.38 14.62 -16.42
N GLN A 129 -18.73 13.83 -17.27
CA GLN A 129 -18.80 12.35 -17.21
C GLN A 129 -18.35 11.80 -15.84
N GLY A 130 -17.26 12.34 -15.27
CA GLY A 130 -16.78 11.93 -13.95
C GLY A 130 -17.72 12.33 -12.81
N GLU A 131 -18.41 13.48 -12.91
CA GLU A 131 -19.45 13.87 -11.95
C GLU A 131 -20.67 12.94 -12.02
N ARG A 132 -21.13 12.57 -13.22
CA ARG A 132 -22.24 11.62 -13.40
C ARG A 132 -21.91 10.22 -12.91
N ALA A 133 -20.70 9.72 -13.17
CA ALA A 133 -20.23 8.44 -12.65
C ALA A 133 -20.20 8.41 -11.11
N ARG A 134 -19.78 9.52 -10.48
CA ARG A 134 -19.81 9.64 -9.01
C ARG A 134 -21.24 9.67 -8.48
N LEU A 135 -22.15 10.37 -9.16
CA LEU A 135 -23.56 10.44 -8.77
C LEU A 135 -24.27 9.08 -8.92
N SER A 136 -23.98 8.32 -9.99
CA SER A 136 -24.60 7.01 -10.22
C SER A 136 -24.20 6.00 -9.14
N VAL A 137 -22.94 6.03 -8.70
CA VAL A 137 -22.45 5.24 -7.56
C VAL A 137 -23.08 5.72 -6.24
N ALA A 138 -23.10 7.03 -5.97
CA ALA A 138 -23.73 7.59 -4.77
C ALA A 138 -25.21 7.18 -4.66
N ARG A 139 -25.93 7.18 -5.80
CA ARG A 139 -27.32 6.71 -5.89
C ARG A 139 -27.46 5.23 -5.56
N ALA A 140 -26.50 4.41 -6.01
CA ALA A 140 -26.49 2.99 -5.69
C ALA A 140 -26.31 2.74 -4.18
N LEU A 141 -25.44 3.50 -3.51
CA LEU A 141 -25.27 3.40 -2.05
C LEU A 141 -26.49 3.93 -1.29
N ALA A 142 -27.16 4.96 -1.81
CA ALA A 142 -28.41 5.47 -1.23
C ALA A 142 -29.54 4.42 -1.24
N SER A 143 -29.52 3.47 -2.18
CA SER A 143 -30.56 2.46 -2.39
C SER A 143 -30.69 1.43 -1.27
N ARG A 144 -29.66 1.27 -0.44
CA ARG A 144 -29.54 0.23 0.61
C ARG A 144 -29.78 -1.18 0.08
N ALA A 145 -29.57 -1.43 -1.21
CA ALA A 145 -29.81 -2.75 -1.77
C ALA A 145 -28.95 -3.83 -1.10
N ALA A 146 -29.46 -5.05 -1.00
CA ALA A 146 -28.72 -6.20 -0.48
C ALA A 146 -27.53 -6.58 -1.39
N VAL A 147 -27.70 -6.37 -2.70
CA VAL A 147 -26.66 -6.59 -3.69
C VAL A 147 -26.57 -5.42 -4.66
N LEU A 148 -25.37 -4.92 -4.88
CA LEU A 148 -25.06 -3.93 -5.89
C LEU A 148 -24.40 -4.63 -7.08
N VAL A 149 -24.81 -4.27 -8.28
CA VAL A 149 -24.17 -4.70 -9.51
C VAL A 149 -23.79 -3.43 -10.28
N MET A 150 -22.53 -3.31 -10.70
CA MET A 150 -22.05 -2.10 -11.37
C MET A 150 -21.18 -2.44 -12.59
N ASP A 151 -21.40 -1.75 -13.70
CA ASP A 151 -20.60 -1.86 -14.91
C ASP A 151 -19.64 -0.68 -15.05
N GLU A 152 -18.34 -0.93 -14.90
CA GLU A 152 -17.28 0.08 -14.98
C GLU A 152 -17.54 1.34 -14.10
N PRO A 153 -17.91 1.19 -12.82
CA PRO A 153 -18.19 2.32 -11.96
C PRO A 153 -16.90 3.14 -11.77
N LEU A 154 -16.98 4.44 -12.03
CA LEU A 154 -15.88 5.42 -11.88
C LEU A 154 -14.79 5.40 -12.97
N VAL A 155 -14.99 4.74 -14.12
CA VAL A 155 -14.01 4.75 -15.23
C VAL A 155 -13.64 6.15 -15.75
N HIS A 156 -14.52 7.14 -15.55
CA HIS A 156 -14.33 8.53 -15.98
C HIS A 156 -13.82 9.45 -14.86
N VAL A 157 -13.37 8.88 -13.74
CA VAL A 157 -12.88 9.63 -12.57
C VAL A 157 -11.36 9.66 -12.58
N ASP A 158 -10.79 10.77 -12.11
CA ASP A 158 -9.34 10.92 -11.96
C ASP A 158 -8.77 9.86 -10.98
N PRO A 159 -7.74 9.09 -11.38
CA PRO A 159 -7.09 8.09 -10.53
C PRO A 159 -6.70 8.61 -9.13
N ALA A 160 -6.27 9.88 -9.01
CA ALA A 160 -5.86 10.46 -7.73
C ALA A 160 -7.00 10.58 -6.72
N ARG A 161 -8.26 10.67 -7.21
CA ARG A 161 -9.46 10.77 -6.36
C ARG A 161 -10.19 9.44 -6.22
N GLU A 162 -9.89 8.45 -7.06
CA GLU A 162 -10.59 7.17 -7.10
C GLU A 162 -10.55 6.43 -5.75
N GLU A 163 -9.41 6.48 -5.05
CA GLU A 163 -9.25 5.80 -3.75
C GLU A 163 -10.24 6.31 -2.69
N LYS A 164 -10.54 7.62 -2.69
CA LYS A 164 -11.51 8.22 -1.78
C LYS A 164 -12.90 7.63 -1.99
N TYR A 165 -13.34 7.50 -3.23
CA TYR A 165 -14.67 6.99 -3.56
C TYR A 165 -14.78 5.49 -3.28
N TRP A 166 -13.75 4.71 -3.63
CA TRP A 166 -13.71 3.29 -3.27
C TRP A 166 -13.69 3.06 -1.76
N ARG A 167 -13.05 3.94 -0.98
CA ARG A 167 -13.15 3.91 0.49
C ARG A 167 -14.59 4.13 0.97
N ALA A 168 -15.33 5.07 0.37
CA ALA A 168 -16.74 5.27 0.68
C ALA A 168 -17.60 4.04 0.33
N ILE A 169 -17.35 3.42 -0.83
CA ILE A 169 -18.02 2.16 -1.24
C ILE A 169 -17.72 1.06 -0.21
N ARG A 170 -16.44 0.80 0.11
CA ARG A 170 -16.03 -0.23 1.07
C ARG A 170 -16.69 -0.07 2.43
N ASN A 171 -16.67 1.15 2.97
CA ASN A 171 -17.29 1.44 4.25
C ASN A 171 -18.79 1.10 4.19
N HIS A 172 -19.48 1.53 3.13
CA HIS A 172 -20.89 1.19 2.94
C HIS A 172 -21.14 -0.33 2.87
N LEU A 173 -20.35 -1.06 2.08
CA LEU A 173 -20.51 -2.52 1.94
C LEU A 173 -20.34 -3.23 3.29
N SER A 174 -19.33 -2.82 4.07
CA SER A 174 -19.06 -3.35 5.41
C SER A 174 -20.19 -3.00 6.39
N ASP A 175 -20.60 -1.74 6.46
CA ASP A 175 -21.57 -1.25 7.45
C ASP A 175 -22.97 -1.82 7.22
N THR A 176 -23.30 -2.17 5.98
CA THR A 176 -24.63 -2.64 5.59
C THR A 176 -24.67 -4.13 5.23
N ASN A 177 -23.54 -4.84 5.32
CA ASN A 177 -23.39 -6.22 4.86
C ASN A 177 -23.92 -6.42 3.42
N THR A 178 -23.53 -5.51 2.52
CA THR A 178 -23.96 -5.50 1.12
C THR A 178 -22.94 -6.21 0.26
N SER A 179 -23.40 -7.07 -0.66
CA SER A 179 -22.53 -7.69 -1.66
C SER A 179 -22.41 -6.83 -2.92
N LEU A 180 -21.29 -6.95 -3.63
CA LEU A 180 -20.99 -6.15 -4.81
C LEU A 180 -20.48 -7.05 -5.95
N VAL A 181 -21.09 -6.94 -7.13
CA VAL A 181 -20.57 -7.50 -8.38
C VAL A 181 -20.17 -6.34 -9.30
N ILE A 182 -18.88 -6.25 -9.64
CA ILE A 182 -18.34 -5.16 -10.47
C ILE A 182 -17.73 -5.70 -11.75
N ALA A 183 -18.09 -5.14 -12.91
CA ALA A 183 -17.22 -5.24 -14.08
C ALA A 183 -16.22 -4.09 -14.06
N THR A 184 -14.95 -4.42 -14.27
CA THR A 184 -13.90 -3.42 -14.39
C THR A 184 -12.80 -3.86 -15.34
N HIS A 185 -12.19 -2.87 -16.00
CA HIS A 185 -10.95 -3.03 -16.76
C HIS A 185 -9.68 -2.77 -15.94
N SER A 186 -9.78 -2.38 -14.67
CA SER A 186 -8.65 -2.01 -13.82
C SER A 186 -8.17 -3.18 -12.95
N PRO A 187 -6.98 -3.77 -13.20
CA PRO A 187 -6.37 -4.78 -12.34
C PRO A 187 -6.19 -4.31 -10.89
N GLU A 188 -5.81 -3.05 -10.72
CA GLU A 188 -5.54 -2.46 -9.40
C GLU A 188 -6.82 -2.42 -8.55
N THR A 189 -7.94 -2.03 -9.15
CA THR A 189 -9.24 -2.03 -8.48
C THR A 189 -9.67 -3.45 -8.10
N VAL A 190 -9.40 -4.44 -8.96
CA VAL A 190 -9.70 -5.85 -8.66
C VAL A 190 -8.88 -6.34 -7.48
N LEU A 191 -7.56 -6.13 -7.51
CA LEU A 191 -6.65 -6.56 -6.44
C LEU A 191 -6.94 -5.84 -5.10
N ARG A 192 -7.43 -4.60 -5.16
CA ARG A 192 -7.70 -3.79 -3.96
C ARG A 192 -9.07 -4.08 -3.33
N GLU A 193 -10.08 -4.36 -4.14
CA GLU A 193 -11.48 -4.38 -3.69
C GLU A 193 -12.14 -5.77 -3.75
N ALA A 194 -11.73 -6.63 -4.69
CA ALA A 194 -12.41 -7.89 -4.94
C ALA A 194 -11.82 -9.05 -4.13
N GLN A 195 -12.71 -9.92 -3.67
CA GLN A 195 -12.37 -11.18 -3.02
C GLN A 195 -12.37 -12.34 -4.02
N HIS A 196 -13.27 -12.26 -5.01
CA HIS A 196 -13.43 -13.25 -6.07
C HIS A 196 -13.36 -12.61 -7.46
N ALA A 197 -12.88 -13.37 -8.45
CA ALA A 197 -12.84 -12.95 -9.84
C ALA A 197 -13.53 -13.97 -10.76
N LEU A 198 -14.22 -13.46 -11.77
CA LEU A 198 -14.72 -14.19 -12.93
C LEU A 198 -14.01 -13.66 -14.18
N CYS A 199 -13.21 -14.49 -14.84
CA CYS A 199 -12.48 -14.10 -16.05
C CYS A 199 -13.25 -14.55 -17.29
N LEU A 200 -13.68 -13.58 -18.10
CA LEU A 200 -14.35 -13.85 -19.37
C LEU A 200 -13.40 -13.61 -20.55
N LYS A 201 -13.48 -14.49 -21.55
CA LYS A 201 -12.84 -14.30 -22.86
C LYS A 201 -13.76 -14.81 -23.96
N SER A 202 -14.09 -13.92 -24.90
CA SER A 202 -14.94 -14.24 -26.06
C SER A 202 -16.22 -14.99 -25.68
N GLY A 203 -16.89 -14.55 -24.60
CA GLY A 203 -18.14 -15.14 -24.12
C GLY A 203 -18.01 -16.43 -23.32
N ARG A 204 -16.79 -16.88 -23.00
CA ARG A 204 -16.54 -18.07 -22.17
C ARG A 204 -15.91 -17.70 -20.85
N LEU A 205 -16.25 -18.46 -19.80
CA LEU A 205 -15.60 -18.37 -18.50
C LEU A 205 -14.27 -19.13 -18.53
N LEU A 206 -13.17 -18.43 -18.30
CA LEU A 206 -11.84 -19.02 -18.19
C LEU A 206 -11.48 -19.37 -16.75
N HIS A 207 -11.96 -18.56 -15.80
CA HIS A 207 -11.65 -18.73 -14.39
C HIS A 207 -12.78 -18.22 -13.52
N GLN A 208 -12.96 -18.90 -12.40
CA GLN A 208 -13.73 -18.46 -11.27
C GLN A 208 -12.97 -18.86 -10.01
N GLY A 209 -12.82 -17.93 -9.08
CA GLY A 209 -12.20 -18.24 -7.80
C GLY A 209 -11.78 -17.01 -7.01
N PRO A 210 -11.10 -17.22 -5.89
CA PRO A 210 -10.41 -16.17 -5.15
C PRO A 210 -9.41 -15.39 -6.01
N VAL A 211 -9.34 -14.07 -5.82
CA VAL A 211 -8.46 -13.16 -6.61
C VAL A 211 -6.97 -13.48 -6.41
N ASP A 212 -6.57 -13.85 -5.20
CA ASP A 212 -5.21 -14.27 -4.85
C ASP A 212 -4.76 -15.50 -5.63
N ASN A 213 -5.63 -16.50 -5.80
CA ASN A 213 -5.34 -17.67 -6.63
C ASN A 213 -5.14 -17.29 -8.09
N LEU A 214 -6.00 -16.43 -8.65
CA LEU A 214 -5.82 -15.93 -10.01
C LEU A 214 -4.52 -15.12 -10.17
N TYR A 215 -4.14 -14.36 -9.15
CA TYR A 215 -2.94 -13.55 -9.18
C TYR A 215 -1.68 -14.41 -9.09
N TYR A 216 -1.59 -15.31 -8.11
CA TYR A 216 -0.36 -16.04 -7.83
C TYR A 216 -0.23 -17.38 -8.56
N ASP A 217 -1.34 -18.03 -8.91
CA ASP A 217 -1.33 -19.34 -9.59
C ASP A 217 -2.28 -19.40 -10.81
N PRO A 218 -2.13 -18.48 -11.78
CA PRO A 218 -2.89 -18.53 -13.02
C PRO A 218 -2.50 -19.75 -13.85
N GLN A 219 -3.49 -20.41 -14.45
CA GLN A 219 -3.29 -21.63 -15.24
C GLN A 219 -2.72 -21.36 -16.65
N THR A 220 -2.89 -20.15 -17.17
CA THR A 220 -2.37 -19.75 -18.48
C THR A 220 -1.76 -18.34 -18.42
N PRO A 221 -0.82 -17.99 -19.34
CA PRO A 221 -0.26 -16.65 -19.41
C PRO A 221 -1.34 -15.58 -19.57
N GLU A 222 -2.35 -15.86 -20.39
CA GLU A 222 -3.44 -14.92 -20.65
C GLU A 222 -4.29 -14.66 -19.40
N MET A 223 -4.36 -15.63 -18.48
CA MET A 223 -5.02 -15.43 -17.19
C MET A 223 -4.18 -14.53 -16.27
N ALA A 224 -2.86 -14.68 -16.29
CA ALA A 224 -1.94 -13.87 -15.50
C ALA A 224 -2.02 -12.38 -15.88
N GLU A 225 -2.10 -12.11 -17.19
CA GLU A 225 -2.17 -10.77 -17.79
C GLU A 225 -3.40 -9.97 -17.35
N PHE A 226 -4.52 -10.62 -17.03
CA PHE A 226 -5.73 -9.92 -16.57
C PHE A 226 -5.51 -9.12 -15.29
N LEU A 227 -4.54 -9.51 -14.47
CA LEU A 227 -4.21 -8.83 -13.21
C LEU A 227 -2.87 -8.06 -13.27
N GLY A 228 -2.38 -7.77 -14.48
CA GLY A 228 -1.17 -6.99 -14.70
C GLY A 228 0.03 -7.83 -15.14
N ALA A 229 1.21 -7.20 -15.15
CA ALA A 229 2.44 -7.80 -15.63
C ALA A 229 2.78 -9.10 -14.90
N ALA A 230 3.31 -10.07 -15.65
CA ALA A 230 3.76 -11.36 -15.14
C ALA A 230 4.90 -11.89 -16.02
N ASN A 231 5.85 -12.58 -15.39
CA ASN A 231 6.90 -13.32 -16.06
C ASN A 231 6.45 -14.78 -16.16
N TRP A 232 6.00 -15.19 -17.33
CA TRP A 232 5.65 -16.59 -17.58
C TRP A 232 6.90 -17.38 -17.93
N LEU A 233 7.36 -18.25 -17.04
CA LEU A 233 8.58 -19.06 -17.15
C LEU A 233 8.26 -20.53 -16.82
N PRO A 234 7.92 -21.36 -17.82
CA PRO A 234 7.80 -22.81 -17.62
C PRO A 234 9.07 -23.40 -17.02
N GLN A 235 8.97 -24.48 -16.23
CA GLN A 235 10.08 -25.05 -15.46
C GLN A 235 11.36 -25.30 -16.28
N HIS A 236 11.23 -25.79 -17.51
CA HIS A 236 12.36 -26.06 -18.41
C HIS A 236 13.07 -24.79 -18.91
N GLU A 237 12.36 -23.66 -18.97
CA GLU A 237 12.93 -22.35 -19.30
C GLU A 237 13.45 -21.66 -18.05
N ALA A 238 12.75 -21.79 -16.91
CA ALA A 238 13.12 -21.11 -15.67
C ALA A 238 14.57 -21.43 -15.25
N GLN A 239 15.02 -22.67 -15.44
CA GLN A 239 16.41 -23.10 -15.17
C GLN A 239 17.47 -22.42 -16.06
N GLN A 240 17.08 -21.89 -17.23
CA GLN A 240 17.99 -21.19 -18.15
C GLN A 240 18.11 -19.70 -17.81
N TRP A 241 17.14 -19.15 -17.08
CA TRP A 241 17.01 -17.72 -16.84
C TRP A 241 17.19 -17.34 -15.37
N CYS A 242 16.90 -18.24 -14.43
CA CYS A 242 16.84 -17.96 -13.00
C CYS A 242 17.75 -18.89 -12.19
N ILE A 243 18.31 -18.38 -11.08
CA ILE A 243 19.25 -19.11 -10.23
C ILE A 243 18.55 -20.01 -9.20
N ASP A 244 17.26 -19.82 -8.93
CA ASP A 244 16.52 -20.56 -7.90
C ASP A 244 15.06 -20.82 -8.32
N THR A 245 14.73 -22.05 -8.70
CA THR A 245 13.40 -22.38 -9.27
C THR A 245 12.77 -23.59 -8.58
N GLN A 246 12.48 -23.46 -7.28
CA GLN A 246 11.78 -24.50 -6.52
C GLN A 246 10.24 -24.40 -6.60
N ARG A 247 9.68 -23.67 -7.58
CA ARG A 247 8.24 -23.46 -7.72
C ARG A 247 7.67 -24.26 -8.91
N GLU A 248 6.52 -24.91 -8.69
CA GLU A 248 5.78 -25.63 -9.74
C GLU A 248 5.03 -24.68 -10.69
N SER A 249 4.56 -23.54 -10.18
CA SER A 249 3.80 -22.56 -10.98
C SER A 249 4.73 -21.83 -11.97
N PRO A 250 4.35 -21.75 -13.27
CA PRO A 250 5.14 -21.06 -14.29
C PRO A 250 4.99 -19.54 -14.23
N CYS A 251 4.16 -18.97 -13.35
CA CYS A 251 3.91 -17.54 -13.27
C CYS A 251 4.70 -16.89 -12.13
N PHE A 252 5.57 -15.93 -12.46
CA PHE A 252 6.33 -15.13 -11.51
C PHE A 252 5.94 -13.66 -11.62
N ARG A 253 5.39 -13.10 -10.54
CA ARG A 253 5.01 -11.68 -10.50
C ARG A 253 6.23 -10.77 -10.39
N PRO A 254 6.16 -9.49 -10.81
CA PRO A 254 7.30 -8.58 -10.78
C PRO A 254 7.97 -8.48 -9.41
N GLU A 255 7.17 -8.46 -8.32
CA GLU A 255 7.66 -8.45 -6.93
C GLU A 255 8.37 -9.74 -6.49
N GLN A 256 8.26 -10.82 -7.27
CA GLN A 256 8.94 -12.10 -7.04
C GLN A 256 10.24 -12.21 -7.84
N ILE A 257 10.51 -11.28 -8.76
CA ILE A 257 11.72 -11.29 -9.58
C ILE A 257 12.66 -10.21 -9.06
N LYS A 258 13.93 -10.55 -8.83
CA LYS A 258 15.01 -9.58 -8.56
C LYS A 258 16.11 -9.76 -9.60
N ILE A 259 16.37 -8.71 -10.36
CA ILE A 259 17.47 -8.69 -11.34
C ILE A 259 18.64 -7.93 -10.71
N ARG A 260 19.80 -8.58 -10.58
CA ARG A 260 20.99 -8.01 -9.94
C ARG A 260 22.22 -8.16 -10.83
N PRO A 261 23.17 -7.20 -10.83
CA PRO A 261 24.45 -7.35 -11.51
C PRO A 261 25.17 -8.64 -11.09
N ALA A 262 25.71 -9.37 -12.05
CA ALA A 262 26.46 -10.60 -11.83
C ALA A 262 27.48 -10.80 -12.96
N GLU A 263 28.76 -10.53 -12.69
CA GLU A 263 29.84 -10.52 -13.71
C GLU A 263 30.00 -11.85 -14.47
N GLN A 264 29.71 -12.97 -13.81
CA GLN A 264 29.87 -14.32 -14.38
C GLN A 264 28.59 -14.85 -15.05
N SER A 265 27.52 -14.07 -15.09
CA SER A 265 26.25 -14.51 -15.67
C SER A 265 26.25 -14.41 -17.21
N PRO A 266 25.63 -15.38 -17.92
CA PRO A 266 25.44 -15.31 -19.36
C PRO A 266 24.34 -14.33 -19.80
N LEU A 267 23.59 -13.74 -18.85
CA LEU A 267 22.49 -12.82 -19.18
C LEU A 267 22.99 -11.38 -19.25
N VAL A 268 22.74 -10.72 -20.37
CA VAL A 268 23.18 -9.34 -20.66
C VAL A 268 21.97 -8.45 -20.91
N VAL A 269 21.90 -7.33 -20.19
CA VAL A 269 20.86 -6.30 -20.40
C VAL A 269 20.99 -5.69 -21.79
N GLN A 270 19.92 -5.75 -22.57
CA GLN A 270 19.79 -5.05 -23.86
C GLN A 270 19.12 -3.70 -23.66
N SER A 271 18.04 -3.66 -22.89
CA SER A 271 17.34 -2.43 -22.55
C SER A 271 16.67 -2.56 -21.19
N ALA A 272 16.48 -1.42 -20.52
CA ALA A 272 15.71 -1.32 -19.29
C ALA A 272 14.84 -0.07 -19.37
N HIS A 273 13.56 -0.20 -19.04
CA HIS A 273 12.58 0.87 -19.09
C HIS A 273 11.86 0.98 -17.76
N PHE A 274 12.00 2.15 -17.13
CA PHE A 274 11.29 2.48 -15.91
C PHE A 274 9.82 2.79 -16.20
N SER A 275 8.92 2.01 -15.61
CA SER A 275 7.46 2.11 -15.81
C SER A 275 6.75 2.42 -14.49
N GLY A 276 7.35 3.28 -13.67
CA GLY A 276 6.81 3.67 -12.36
C GLY A 276 7.12 2.63 -11.28
N SER A 277 6.13 1.84 -10.90
CA SER A 277 6.28 0.86 -9.81
C SER A 277 7.05 -0.41 -10.21
N LEU A 278 7.32 -0.60 -11.50
CA LEU A 278 8.00 -1.76 -12.08
C LEU A 278 9.02 -1.30 -13.13
N GLU A 279 10.01 -2.13 -13.39
CA GLU A 279 10.97 -1.94 -14.48
C GLU A 279 10.85 -3.11 -15.46
N GLU A 280 10.79 -2.77 -16.75
CA GLU A 280 10.80 -3.71 -17.86
C GLU A 280 12.22 -3.85 -18.39
N VAL A 281 12.77 -5.05 -18.40
CA VAL A 281 14.17 -5.32 -18.74
C VAL A 281 14.26 -6.39 -19.82
N GLU A 282 14.79 -6.02 -20.98
CA GLU A 282 15.12 -6.98 -22.04
C GLU A 282 16.50 -7.58 -21.79
N LEU A 283 16.57 -8.91 -21.67
CA LEU A 283 17.80 -9.65 -21.46
C LEU A 283 18.11 -10.54 -22.66
N LEU A 284 19.38 -10.56 -23.06
CA LEU A 284 19.95 -11.54 -23.97
C LEU A 284 20.65 -12.62 -23.14
N ASN A 285 20.28 -13.88 -23.32
CA ASN A 285 21.06 -15.01 -22.83
C ASN A 285 22.12 -15.35 -23.89
N GLU A 286 23.40 -15.14 -23.59
CA GLU A 286 24.49 -15.39 -24.53
C GLU A 286 24.71 -16.88 -24.83
N ASP A 287 24.39 -17.77 -23.89
CA ASP A 287 24.55 -19.22 -24.09
C ASP A 287 23.53 -19.77 -25.10
N SER A 288 22.29 -19.29 -25.03
CA SER A 288 21.19 -19.74 -25.91
C SER A 288 20.92 -18.82 -27.09
N GLN A 289 21.52 -17.62 -27.11
CA GLN A 289 21.23 -16.52 -28.04
C GLN A 289 19.76 -16.07 -28.05
N GLN A 290 19.01 -16.36 -26.99
CA GLN A 290 17.61 -15.97 -26.86
C GLN A 290 17.46 -14.62 -26.18
N ARG A 291 16.42 -13.87 -26.57
CA ARG A 291 16.04 -12.61 -25.93
C ARG A 291 14.71 -12.76 -25.21
N ARG A 292 14.58 -12.14 -24.05
CA ARG A 292 13.33 -12.13 -23.29
C ARG A 292 13.20 -10.86 -22.47
N THR A 293 11.98 -10.36 -22.38
CA THR A 293 11.60 -9.28 -21.48
C THR A 293 11.19 -9.83 -20.13
N PHE A 294 11.72 -9.22 -19.07
CA PHE A 294 11.35 -9.49 -17.68
C PHE A 294 10.79 -8.24 -17.03
N PHE A 295 9.81 -8.43 -16.17
CA PHE A 295 9.25 -7.39 -15.31
C PHE A 295 9.71 -7.66 -13.89
N HIS A 296 10.26 -6.66 -13.22
CA HIS A 296 10.68 -6.81 -11.83
C HIS A 296 10.35 -5.57 -10.99
N ARG A 297 10.15 -5.79 -9.68
CA ARG A 297 9.81 -4.75 -8.70
C ARG A 297 10.56 -5.03 -7.39
N PRO A 298 11.13 -4.01 -6.71
CA PRO A 298 11.18 -2.59 -7.08
C PRO A 298 11.99 -2.35 -8.36
N ALA A 299 11.59 -1.35 -9.14
CA ALA A 299 12.38 -0.88 -10.26
C ALA A 299 13.78 -0.48 -9.75
N GLY A 300 14.84 -1.00 -10.38
CA GLY A 300 16.21 -0.81 -9.90
C GLY A 300 16.92 0.29 -10.67
N SER A 301 17.57 1.23 -9.99
CA SER A 301 18.47 2.18 -10.66
C SER A 301 19.82 1.52 -10.91
N GLY A 302 20.04 0.97 -12.11
CA GLY A 302 21.36 0.43 -12.46
C GLY A 302 21.44 -0.52 -13.65
N LEU A 303 20.31 -0.95 -14.22
CA LEU A 303 20.31 -1.86 -15.35
C LEU A 303 20.52 -1.07 -16.66
N ARG A 304 21.76 -1.01 -17.12
CA ARG A 304 22.13 -0.36 -18.39
C ARG A 304 22.47 -1.41 -19.44
N HIS A 305 22.31 -1.05 -20.71
CA HIS A 305 22.73 -1.90 -21.82
C HIS A 305 24.18 -2.38 -21.62
N GLY A 306 24.39 -3.69 -21.72
CA GLY A 306 25.69 -4.35 -21.58
C GLY A 306 26.01 -4.85 -20.17
N VAL A 307 25.22 -4.52 -19.14
CA VAL A 307 25.41 -5.06 -17.79
C VAL A 307 25.04 -6.54 -17.76
N ARG A 308 25.93 -7.38 -17.19
CA ARG A 308 25.63 -8.78 -16.92
C ARG A 308 24.84 -8.92 -15.63
N VAL A 309 23.79 -9.75 -15.63
CA VAL A 309 22.84 -9.84 -14.52
C VAL A 309 22.44 -11.26 -14.20
N ALA A 310 22.02 -11.51 -12.96
CA ALA A 310 21.39 -12.74 -12.53
C ALA A 310 19.94 -12.47 -12.10
N ILE A 311 19.04 -13.39 -12.45
CA ILE A 311 17.65 -13.34 -12.03
C ILE A 311 17.47 -14.25 -10.81
N HIS A 312 17.05 -13.65 -9.70
CA HIS A 312 16.71 -14.35 -8.47
C HIS A 312 15.20 -14.37 -8.33
N VAL A 313 14.64 -15.55 -8.13
CA VAL A 313 13.23 -15.70 -7.79
C VAL A 313 13.11 -15.64 -6.28
N CYS A 314 12.39 -14.65 -5.77
CA CYS A 314 12.02 -14.59 -4.37
C CYS A 314 10.81 -15.50 -4.15
N LEU A 315 11.00 -16.60 -3.43
CA LEU A 315 9.89 -17.39 -2.90
C LEU A 315 9.20 -16.58 -1.80
N LEU A 316 8.21 -15.77 -2.20
CA LEU A 316 7.18 -15.37 -1.25
C LEU A 316 6.45 -16.66 -0.85
N LEU A 317 6.72 -17.17 0.36
CA LEU A 317 5.97 -18.26 0.95
C LEU A 317 4.49 -17.85 1.02
N LEU A 318 3.73 -18.32 0.04
CA LEU A 318 2.27 -18.31 0.05
C LEU A 318 1.80 -19.14 1.25
N ALA A 319 0.80 -18.62 1.94
CA ALA A 319 0.16 -19.22 3.11
C ALA A 319 -0.56 -20.54 2.80
N CYS A 320 0.19 -21.59 2.48
CA CYS A 320 -0.25 -22.98 2.51
C CYS A 320 0.51 -23.70 3.62
N GLY A 321 -0.22 -24.14 4.64
CA GLY A 321 0.34 -24.78 5.82
C GLY A 321 1.06 -26.10 5.49
N ILE A 322 2.37 -26.03 5.30
CA ILE A 322 3.31 -27.13 5.58
C ILE A 322 4.55 -26.51 6.20
N SER A 323 4.82 -26.89 7.45
CA SER A 323 6.02 -26.54 8.19
C SER A 323 7.23 -27.29 7.63
N LEU A 324 8.07 -26.64 6.81
CA LEU A 324 9.41 -27.15 6.51
C LEU A 324 10.40 -25.98 6.42
N GLY A 325 11.32 -25.95 7.40
CA GLY A 325 12.69 -25.43 7.35
C GLY A 325 12.91 -24.02 6.81
N CYS A 326 13.20 -23.07 7.71
CA CYS A 326 13.78 -21.78 7.40
C CYS A 326 15.00 -21.90 6.48
N ASP A 327 14.94 -21.27 5.29
CA ASP A 327 16.13 -20.92 4.54
C ASP A 327 16.92 -19.87 5.32
N GLN A 328 18.23 -20.11 5.42
CA GLN A 328 19.19 -19.34 6.20
C GLN A 328 19.28 -17.90 5.69
N GLU A 329 19.09 -16.95 6.61
CA GLU A 329 19.39 -15.54 6.36
C GLU A 329 20.90 -15.35 6.11
N ASP A 330 21.28 -14.96 4.90
CA ASP A 330 22.67 -14.59 4.60
C ASP A 330 23.10 -13.39 5.46
N GLY A 331 24.00 -13.64 6.42
CA GLY A 331 24.68 -12.62 7.21
C GLY A 331 24.79 -12.94 8.71
N PRO A 332 25.54 -12.12 9.46
CA PRO A 332 25.58 -12.23 10.92
C PRO A 332 24.19 -12.01 11.52
N GLN A 333 23.86 -12.78 12.54
CA GLN A 333 22.64 -12.62 13.31
C GLN A 333 22.86 -11.62 14.44
N LEU A 334 21.87 -10.76 14.68
CA LEU A 334 21.89 -9.84 15.80
C LEU A 334 21.66 -10.65 17.08
N ASN A 335 22.57 -10.52 18.04
CA ASN A 335 22.43 -11.19 19.32
C ASN A 335 21.31 -10.52 20.11
N VAL A 336 20.25 -11.26 20.40
CA VAL A 336 19.12 -10.78 21.21
C VAL A 336 18.97 -11.73 22.39
N SER A 337 19.23 -11.21 23.58
CA SER A 337 19.18 -11.98 24.83
C SER A 337 17.74 -12.22 25.31
N GLU A 338 16.83 -11.27 25.04
CA GLU A 338 15.45 -11.32 25.46
C GLU A 338 14.56 -10.53 24.50
N VAL A 339 13.36 -11.04 24.24
CA VAL A 339 12.32 -10.39 23.43
C VAL A 339 11.08 -10.19 24.28
N ASN A 340 10.72 -8.93 24.53
CA ASN A 340 9.49 -8.55 25.21
C ASN A 340 8.58 -7.81 24.24
N HIS A 341 7.29 -7.75 24.53
CA HIS A 341 6.37 -6.89 23.78
C HIS A 341 5.18 -6.50 24.62
N TRP A 342 4.57 -5.37 24.26
CA TRP A 342 3.29 -4.97 24.79
C TRP A 342 2.38 -4.47 23.66
N ILE A 343 1.09 -4.75 23.82
CA ILE A 343 0.07 -4.35 22.85
C ILE A 343 -0.21 -2.85 23.00
N SER A 344 -0.43 -2.18 21.87
CA SER A 344 -0.90 -0.80 21.87
C SER A 344 -2.21 -0.67 22.67
N PRO A 345 -2.36 0.31 23.56
CA PRO A 345 -3.60 0.52 24.30
C PRO A 345 -4.80 0.66 23.34
N PRO A 346 -5.96 0.04 23.62
CA PRO A 346 -7.14 0.19 22.77
C PRO A 346 -7.66 1.64 22.74
N MET A 347 -8.33 2.00 21.65
CA MET A 347 -9.08 3.24 21.45
C MET A 347 -10.51 2.87 21.06
N GLY A 348 -11.42 2.87 22.03
CA GLY A 348 -12.76 2.32 21.86
C GLY A 348 -12.69 0.83 21.49
N ALA A 349 -13.31 0.46 20.36
CA ALA A 349 -13.34 -0.92 19.86
C ALA A 349 -12.14 -1.31 18.97
N ARG A 350 -11.20 -0.38 18.71
CA ARG A 350 -10.04 -0.61 17.83
C ARG A 350 -8.75 -0.62 18.64
N ILE A 351 -7.73 -1.30 18.14
CA ILE A 351 -6.37 -1.20 18.65
C ILE A 351 -5.56 -0.41 17.62
N PRO A 352 -5.22 0.86 17.87
CA PRO A 352 -4.39 1.63 16.95
C PRO A 352 -3.01 1.01 16.76
N ARG A 353 -2.45 1.19 15.57
CA ARG A 353 -1.16 0.62 15.18
C ARG A 353 -0.03 1.58 15.56
N PRO A 354 1.00 1.15 16.30
CA PRO A 354 2.16 1.99 16.58
C PRO A 354 2.93 2.27 15.29
N ARG A 355 3.48 3.49 15.13
CA ARG A 355 4.25 3.92 13.94
C ARG A 355 5.58 4.50 14.35
N GLY A 356 5.61 5.76 14.77
CA GLY A 356 6.84 6.47 15.16
C GLY A 356 7.23 6.14 16.58
N LEU A 357 8.52 5.93 16.82
CA LEU A 357 9.09 5.73 18.15
C LEU A 357 10.20 6.75 18.41
N ALA A 358 10.29 7.22 19.65
CA ALA A 358 11.44 7.97 20.15
C ALA A 358 11.70 7.59 21.61
N ILE A 359 12.93 7.76 22.06
CA ILE A 359 13.28 7.62 23.48
C ILE A 359 13.29 9.02 24.12
N GLY A 360 12.62 9.10 25.26
CA GLY A 360 12.50 10.29 26.08
C GLY A 360 13.52 10.35 27.21
N ASP A 361 13.30 11.27 28.14
CA ASP A 361 14.08 11.30 29.39
C ASP A 361 13.86 9.99 30.18
N ASN A 362 14.89 9.54 30.90
CA ASN A 362 14.84 8.32 31.72
C ASN A 362 14.37 7.07 30.95
N ASP A 363 14.71 6.98 29.66
CA ASP A 363 14.34 5.90 28.76
C ASP A 363 12.82 5.66 28.61
N GLU A 364 12.03 6.72 28.78
CA GLU A 364 10.60 6.68 28.42
C GLU A 364 10.44 6.39 26.92
N VAL A 365 9.48 5.55 26.55
CA VAL A 365 9.19 5.25 25.14
C VAL A 365 8.05 6.14 24.68
N LEU A 366 8.35 7.08 23.79
CA LEU A 366 7.33 7.84 23.06
C LEU A 366 6.90 7.02 21.86
N CYS A 367 5.60 6.79 21.72
CA CYS A 367 5.01 6.07 20.62
C CYS A 367 3.87 6.87 20.01
N LEU A 368 4.00 7.17 18.73
CA LEU A 368 2.95 7.75 17.91
C LEU A 368 2.19 6.64 17.21
N ASP A 369 0.87 6.59 17.38
CA ASP A 369 0.02 5.61 16.71
C ASP A 369 -0.77 6.18 15.52
N ASN A 370 -1.32 5.29 14.69
CA ASN A 370 -2.12 5.65 13.52
C ASN A 370 -3.54 6.16 13.86
N GLY A 371 -3.90 6.21 15.14
CA GLY A 371 -5.12 6.86 15.64
C GLY A 371 -4.88 8.33 15.98
N GLY A 372 -3.66 8.84 15.80
CA GLY A 372 -3.31 10.23 16.14
C GLY A 372 -3.10 10.41 17.64
N ARG A 373 -2.68 9.38 18.38
CA ARG A 373 -2.30 9.50 19.79
C ARG A 373 -0.79 9.46 19.94
N LEU A 374 -0.28 10.30 20.84
CA LEU A 374 1.07 10.17 21.36
C LEU A 374 0.98 9.52 22.74
N LEU A 375 1.60 8.35 22.85
CA LEU A 375 1.63 7.50 24.04
C LEU A 375 3.03 7.57 24.64
N VAL A 376 3.12 7.77 25.95
CA VAL A 376 4.40 7.73 26.65
C VAL A 376 4.38 6.58 27.65
N PHE A 377 5.26 5.62 27.44
CA PHE A 377 5.47 4.49 28.33
C PHE A 377 6.73 4.70 29.18
N ASP A 378 6.78 4.08 30.35
CA ASP A 378 8.05 3.89 31.04
C ASP A 378 8.94 2.88 30.29
N GLU A 379 10.16 2.72 30.79
CA GLU A 379 11.13 1.79 30.21
C GLU A 379 10.67 0.32 30.18
N HIS A 380 9.65 -0.05 30.95
CA HIS A 380 9.09 -1.40 31.06
C HIS A 380 7.78 -1.57 30.29
N GLY A 381 7.36 -0.57 29.51
CA GLY A 381 6.15 -0.64 28.67
C GLY A 381 4.85 -0.33 29.41
N LYS A 382 4.90 0.22 30.62
CA LYS A 382 3.70 0.72 31.32
C LYS A 382 3.37 2.12 30.85
N LEU A 383 2.12 2.33 30.42
CA LEU A 383 1.65 3.64 29.97
C LEU A 383 1.66 4.64 31.15
N LEU A 384 2.40 5.74 30.98
CA LEU A 384 2.51 6.83 31.95
C LEU A 384 1.52 7.96 31.64
N ARG A 385 1.47 8.37 30.36
CA ARG A 385 0.65 9.49 29.89
C ARG A 385 0.35 9.33 28.39
N GLN A 386 -0.71 10.00 27.94
CA GLN A 386 -1.08 10.06 26.54
C GLN A 386 -1.85 11.34 26.23
N TRP A 387 -1.77 11.79 24.98
CA TRP A 387 -2.58 12.87 24.45
C TRP A 387 -2.84 12.66 22.96
N GLU A 388 -3.75 13.45 22.40
CA GLU A 388 -4.12 13.37 20.99
C GLU A 388 -3.45 14.48 20.19
N MET A 389 -3.26 14.22 18.89
CA MET A 389 -2.93 15.25 17.92
C MET A 389 -4.07 16.28 17.84
N PRO A 390 -3.76 17.57 17.58
CA PRO A 390 -4.77 18.63 17.56
C PRO A 390 -5.88 18.37 16.55
N ASP A 391 -5.50 17.80 15.40
CA ASP A 391 -6.40 17.32 14.37
C ASP A 391 -6.01 15.87 14.04
N HIS A 392 -6.98 14.95 14.04
CA HIS A 392 -6.74 13.52 13.83
C HIS A 392 -7.76 12.86 12.88
N ALA A 393 -8.62 13.65 12.23
CA ALA A 393 -9.66 13.14 11.34
C ALA A 393 -9.09 12.54 10.03
N ILE A 394 -8.02 13.15 9.51
CA ILE A 394 -7.31 12.72 8.29
C ILE A 394 -5.87 12.29 8.63
N GLY A 395 -5.35 12.77 9.76
CA GLY A 395 -3.95 12.65 10.17
C GLY A 395 -3.49 11.21 10.32
N LYS A 396 -2.45 10.87 9.56
CA LYS A 396 -1.63 9.66 9.74
C LYS A 396 -0.21 10.12 10.07
N PRO A 397 0.04 10.65 11.27
CA PRO A 397 1.35 11.18 11.63
C PRO A 397 2.37 10.02 11.67
N GLU A 398 3.63 10.28 11.31
CA GLU A 398 4.65 9.24 11.07
C GLU A 398 5.84 9.33 12.02
N GLY A 399 6.47 10.50 12.09
CA GLY A 399 7.70 10.70 12.86
C GLY A 399 7.44 11.38 14.20
N VAL A 400 8.20 10.98 15.21
CA VAL A 400 8.27 11.64 16.52
C VAL A 400 9.74 11.77 16.93
N CYS A 401 10.10 12.90 17.52
CA CYS A 401 11.45 13.16 18.02
C CYS A 401 11.36 13.95 19.34
N LEU A 402 12.18 13.59 20.33
CA LEU A 402 12.42 14.45 21.49
C LEU A 402 13.61 15.36 21.18
N LEU A 403 13.39 16.67 21.26
CA LEU A 403 14.41 17.69 21.04
C LEU A 403 15.22 17.94 22.33
N THR A 404 16.44 18.47 22.20
CA THR A 404 17.35 18.78 23.30
C THR A 404 16.78 19.78 24.31
N ASP A 405 15.93 20.69 23.86
CA ASP A 405 15.21 21.66 24.69
C ASP A 405 14.00 21.05 25.43
N GLY A 406 13.72 19.78 25.20
CA GLY A 406 12.64 19.02 25.82
C GLY A 406 11.30 19.09 25.09
N ARG A 407 11.18 19.80 23.97
CA ARG A 407 9.99 19.75 23.13
C ARG A 407 9.88 18.40 22.42
N ILE A 408 8.66 17.94 22.20
CA ILE A 408 8.37 16.75 21.39
C ILE A 408 7.87 17.22 20.03
N ALA A 409 8.59 16.91 18.98
CA ALA A 409 8.24 17.28 17.61
C ALA A 409 7.62 16.08 16.88
N VAL A 410 6.47 16.29 16.24
CA VAL A 410 5.71 15.25 15.53
C VAL A 410 5.45 15.66 14.09
N ALA A 411 5.82 14.80 13.13
CA ALA A 411 5.50 14.99 11.72
C ALA A 411 4.03 14.63 11.47
N ASP A 412 3.19 15.64 11.30
CA ASP A 412 1.75 15.51 11.09
C ASP A 412 1.45 15.40 9.58
N THR A 413 1.80 14.24 9.03
CA THR A 413 2.01 14.00 7.59
C THR A 413 0.87 14.50 6.70
N HIS A 414 -0.38 14.23 7.05
CA HIS A 414 -1.54 14.59 6.21
C HIS A 414 -2.17 15.93 6.58
N TYR A 415 -1.56 16.66 7.52
CA TYR A 415 -1.85 18.06 7.82
C TYR A 415 -0.68 18.98 7.46
N HIS A 416 0.30 18.46 6.71
CA HIS A 416 1.35 19.24 6.05
C HIS A 416 2.19 20.10 7.00
N ARG A 417 2.41 19.62 8.24
CA ARG A 417 3.05 20.40 9.30
C ARG A 417 3.83 19.52 10.26
N VAL A 418 4.72 20.14 11.02
CA VAL A 418 5.29 19.58 12.25
C VAL A 418 4.64 20.26 13.45
N VAL A 419 4.22 19.47 14.43
CA VAL A 419 3.61 19.96 15.68
C VAL A 419 4.62 19.83 16.81
N PHE A 420 4.84 20.90 17.57
CA PHE A 420 5.68 20.88 18.76
C PHE A 420 4.82 20.84 20.01
N PHE A 421 5.10 19.88 20.88
CA PHE A 421 4.47 19.72 22.18
C PHE A 421 5.47 19.96 23.31
N ASP A 422 4.96 20.34 24.48
CA ASP A 422 5.69 20.10 25.72
C ASP A 422 5.58 18.63 26.18
N LYS A 423 6.27 18.28 27.28
CA LYS A 423 6.33 16.90 27.79
C LYS A 423 5.02 16.39 28.39
N VAL A 424 4.00 17.25 28.54
CA VAL A 424 2.68 16.90 29.08
C VAL A 424 1.57 16.97 28.02
N GLY A 425 1.91 17.30 26.76
CA GLY A 425 1.01 17.24 25.61
C GLY A 425 0.34 18.55 25.24
N ASN A 426 0.77 19.70 25.78
CA ASN A 426 0.29 20.99 25.29
C ASN A 426 1.01 21.36 23.99
N VAL A 427 0.26 21.81 23.00
CA VAL A 427 0.83 22.35 21.76
C VAL A 427 1.52 23.69 22.05
N LEU A 428 2.79 23.79 21.65
CA LEU A 428 3.60 24.99 21.79
C LEU A 428 3.60 25.82 20.51
N SER A 429 3.82 25.16 19.37
CA SER A 429 3.91 25.82 18.07
C SER A 429 3.75 24.80 16.92
N TYR A 430 3.72 25.34 15.70
CA TYR A 430 3.70 24.57 14.46
C TYR A 430 4.82 25.04 13.55
N LEU A 431 5.33 24.14 12.71
CA LEU A 431 6.23 24.45 11.62
C LEU A 431 5.63 23.98 10.30
N GLY A 432 5.65 24.89 9.33
CA GLY A 432 5.23 24.69 7.95
C GLY A 432 3.72 24.77 7.68
N GLY A 433 3.35 24.32 6.49
CA GLY A 433 2.00 24.31 5.94
C GLY A 433 2.01 23.68 4.55
N GLU A 434 0.84 23.41 3.97
CA GLU A 434 0.72 22.76 2.66
C GLU A 434 1.42 23.57 1.56
N GLY A 435 2.30 22.91 0.81
CA GLY A 435 2.93 23.47 -0.38
C GLY A 435 4.32 22.89 -0.68
N GLN A 436 4.98 23.49 -1.67
CA GLN A 436 6.26 23.02 -2.23
C GLN A 436 7.38 24.05 -2.06
N GLU A 437 7.10 25.24 -1.53
CA GLU A 437 8.12 26.26 -1.29
C GLU A 437 8.96 25.92 -0.04
N ASP A 438 10.05 26.66 0.15
CA ASP A 438 10.87 26.56 1.36
C ASP A 438 10.03 26.85 2.61
N GLY A 439 10.10 25.94 3.59
CA GLY A 439 9.29 25.96 4.80
C GLY A 439 7.86 25.44 4.66
N GLN A 440 7.44 24.99 3.47
CA GLN A 440 6.18 24.28 3.27
C GLN A 440 6.42 22.77 3.10
N PHE A 441 5.36 21.97 3.30
CA PHE A 441 5.44 20.52 3.17
C PHE A 441 4.28 19.92 2.37
N LEU A 442 4.55 18.82 1.66
CA LEU A 442 3.53 17.94 1.11
C LEU A 442 3.23 16.77 2.05
N PHE A 443 4.19 15.92 2.38
CA PHE A 443 3.99 14.86 3.35
C PHE A 443 5.22 14.73 4.26
N PRO A 444 5.34 15.51 5.33
CA PRO A 444 6.45 15.40 6.27
C PRO A 444 6.34 14.08 7.03
N VAL A 445 7.43 13.32 7.11
CA VAL A 445 7.41 11.93 7.63
C VAL A 445 8.37 11.66 8.76
N ALA A 446 9.57 12.22 8.71
CA ALA A 446 10.61 11.96 9.70
C ALA A 446 11.35 13.25 10.01
N LEU A 447 11.90 13.32 11.22
CA LEU A 447 12.68 14.46 11.64
C LEU A 447 13.75 14.07 12.66
N CYS A 448 14.84 14.83 12.68
CA CYS A 448 15.89 14.73 13.68
C CYS A 448 16.44 16.12 14.00
N GLN A 449 17.33 16.20 15.00
CA GLN A 449 17.98 17.43 15.42
C GLN A 449 19.51 17.25 15.43
N ASP A 450 20.25 18.29 15.04
CA ASP A 450 21.71 18.34 15.22
C ASP A 450 22.13 18.97 16.56
N GLU A 451 23.43 18.94 16.86
CA GLU A 451 23.99 19.52 18.10
C GLU A 451 23.83 21.04 18.22
N SER A 452 23.58 21.73 17.10
CA SER A 452 23.32 23.17 17.06
C SER A 452 21.83 23.49 17.10
N GLU A 453 21.02 22.51 17.49
CA GLU A 453 19.56 22.58 17.63
C GLU A 453 18.79 22.78 16.33
N HIS A 454 19.43 22.62 15.16
CA HIS A 454 18.72 22.67 13.88
C HIS A 454 17.88 21.43 13.68
N ILE A 455 16.68 21.62 13.13
CA ILE A 455 15.71 20.56 12.88
C ILE A 455 15.74 20.20 11.41
N TYR A 456 15.87 18.91 11.10
CA TYR A 456 15.79 18.38 9.74
C TYR A 456 14.47 17.66 9.57
N VAL A 457 13.77 17.90 8.48
CA VAL A 457 12.48 17.27 8.17
C VAL A 457 12.56 16.63 6.79
N CYS A 458 12.31 15.32 6.74
CA CYS A 458 12.13 14.59 5.49
C CYS A 458 10.68 14.66 5.04
N GLU A 459 10.47 14.79 3.73
CA GLU A 459 9.14 14.74 3.14
C GLU A 459 9.10 13.97 1.81
N TYR A 460 7.88 13.59 1.42
CA TYR A 460 7.59 13.02 0.11
C TYR A 460 6.31 13.64 -0.49
N GLY A 461 5.93 13.24 -1.71
CA GLY A 461 4.63 13.64 -2.30
C GLY A 461 4.69 14.48 -3.57
N GLY A 462 5.86 14.66 -4.16
CA GLY A 462 6.09 15.49 -5.34
C GLY A 462 7.52 16.00 -5.35
N ASP A 463 7.92 16.61 -4.24
CA ASP A 463 9.30 17.02 -3.96
C ASP A 463 9.88 16.18 -2.83
N HIS A 464 10.58 15.11 -3.19
CA HIS A 464 11.23 14.26 -2.19
C HIS A 464 12.53 14.93 -1.75
N ARG A 465 12.50 15.55 -0.58
CA ARG A 465 13.56 16.43 -0.11
C ARG A 465 13.71 16.35 1.40
N VAL A 466 14.80 16.94 1.87
CA VAL A 466 15.04 17.24 3.28
C VAL A 466 15.19 18.74 3.42
N GLN A 467 14.50 19.29 4.42
CA GLN A 467 14.59 20.70 4.77
C GLN A 467 15.19 20.86 6.17
N LYS A 468 16.09 21.84 6.33
CA LYS A 468 16.74 22.20 7.59
C LYS A 468 16.17 23.52 8.10
N PHE A 469 15.92 23.59 9.40
CA PHE A 469 15.34 24.73 10.09
C PHE A 469 16.15 25.10 11.33
N THR A 470 16.07 26.36 11.76
CA THR A 470 16.49 26.76 13.11
C THR A 470 15.59 26.13 14.17
N ALA A 471 16.01 26.17 15.44
CA ALA A 471 15.19 25.73 16.57
C ALA A 471 13.84 26.48 16.66
N ASP A 472 13.80 27.72 16.16
CA ASP A 472 12.61 28.58 16.11
C ASP A 472 11.77 28.37 14.85
N GLY A 473 12.21 27.50 13.92
CA GLY A 473 11.47 27.13 12.71
C GLY A 473 11.73 27.99 11.48
N GLU A 474 12.78 28.82 11.47
CA GLU A 474 13.20 29.52 10.27
C GLU A 474 13.89 28.55 9.31
N HIS A 475 13.50 28.57 8.03
CA HIS A 475 14.12 27.74 7.00
C HIS A 475 15.57 28.16 6.74
N LEU A 476 16.47 27.18 6.61
CA LEU A 476 17.90 27.38 6.38
C LEU A 476 18.40 26.76 5.08
N LEU A 477 17.93 25.55 4.74
CA LEU A 477 18.44 24.78 3.62
C LEU A 477 17.41 23.77 3.13
N THR A 478 17.31 23.62 1.82
CA THR A 478 16.60 22.52 1.15
C THR A 478 17.59 21.72 0.33
N PHE A 479 17.55 20.40 0.41
CA PHE A 479 18.36 19.53 -0.46
C PHE A 479 17.64 18.21 -0.77
N GLY A 480 18.09 17.58 -1.86
CA GLY A 480 17.44 16.40 -2.44
C GLY A 480 16.31 16.74 -3.40
N THR A 481 16.03 15.82 -4.32
CA THR A 481 14.93 15.88 -5.28
C THR A 481 14.35 14.49 -5.50
N PHE A 482 13.16 14.40 -6.10
CA PHE A 482 12.63 13.11 -6.55
C PHE A 482 13.56 12.44 -7.56
N GLY A 483 13.85 11.15 -7.35
CA GLY A 483 14.57 10.33 -8.32
C GLY A 483 15.45 9.26 -7.68
N THR A 484 16.28 8.62 -8.49
CA THR A 484 17.03 7.41 -8.11
C THR A 484 18.56 7.59 -8.14
N ASP A 485 19.04 8.71 -8.69
CA ASP A 485 20.47 9.03 -8.71
C ASP A 485 20.98 9.39 -7.30
N GLU A 486 22.30 9.46 -7.13
CA GLU A 486 22.93 9.97 -5.91
C GLU A 486 22.44 11.39 -5.58
N GLY A 487 22.09 11.63 -4.31
CA GLY A 487 21.52 12.90 -3.91
C GLY A 487 20.00 13.02 -4.14
N GLN A 488 19.37 12.09 -4.88
CA GLN A 488 17.93 12.05 -5.11
C GLN A 488 17.24 11.01 -4.21
N PHE A 489 15.95 11.21 -3.91
CA PHE A 489 15.19 10.37 -3.00
C PHE A 489 13.90 9.81 -3.63
N GLN A 490 13.54 8.61 -3.22
CA GLN A 490 12.21 8.05 -3.35
C GLN A 490 11.67 7.64 -1.97
N ARG A 491 10.92 8.56 -1.35
CA ARG A 491 10.35 8.44 0.01
C ARG A 491 11.45 8.34 1.09
N PRO A 492 12.10 9.48 1.43
CA PRO A 492 13.03 9.54 2.55
C PRO A 492 12.25 9.40 3.87
N SER A 493 12.18 8.19 4.43
CA SER A 493 11.22 7.84 5.50
C SER A 493 11.81 7.87 6.91
N GLY A 494 13.14 7.89 7.05
CA GLY A 494 13.83 7.91 8.33
C GLY A 494 15.11 8.74 8.24
N ILE A 495 15.50 9.40 9.32
CA ILE A 495 16.68 10.27 9.36
C ILE A 495 17.32 10.29 10.75
N VAL A 496 18.64 10.19 10.81
CA VAL A 496 19.42 10.47 12.02
C VAL A 496 20.62 11.35 11.70
N TRP A 497 20.99 12.18 12.67
CA TRP A 497 22.18 13.03 12.61
C TRP A 497 23.26 12.51 13.57
N ASP A 498 24.50 12.50 13.10
CA ASP A 498 25.71 12.18 13.87
C ASP A 498 26.95 12.88 13.28
N ASP A 499 27.70 13.61 14.10
CA ASP A 499 28.99 14.24 13.76
C ASP A 499 29.02 14.94 12.39
N GLY A 500 28.03 15.81 12.15
CA GLY A 500 27.90 16.58 10.91
C GLY A 500 27.41 15.79 9.70
N ARG A 501 26.99 14.53 9.89
CA ARG A 501 26.42 13.66 8.86
C ARG A 501 24.95 13.33 9.13
N LEU A 502 24.17 13.27 8.07
CA LEU A 502 22.78 12.82 8.06
C LEU A 502 22.69 11.47 7.36
N TYR A 503 22.15 10.47 8.05
CA TYR A 503 21.87 9.15 7.50
C TYR A 503 20.38 9.07 7.21
N ILE A 504 20.02 9.02 5.93
CA ILE A 504 18.63 9.12 5.47
C ILE A 504 18.22 7.80 4.82
N ALA A 505 17.19 7.17 5.38
CA ALA A 505 16.57 5.97 4.84
C ALA A 505 15.73 6.32 3.60
N ASP A 506 16.27 6.00 2.44
CA ASP A 506 15.66 6.23 1.13
C ASP A 506 14.85 5.00 0.73
N ALA A 507 13.61 4.94 1.23
CA ALA A 507 12.86 3.70 1.39
C ALA A 507 12.60 2.97 0.07
N ILE A 508 12.12 3.67 -0.96
CA ILE A 508 11.79 3.01 -2.23
C ILE A 508 13.06 2.63 -3.00
N ASN A 509 14.14 3.42 -2.88
CA ASN A 509 15.43 3.12 -3.50
C ASN A 509 16.23 2.03 -2.75
N ASN A 510 15.71 1.49 -1.65
CA ASN A 510 16.32 0.39 -0.88
C ASN A 510 17.74 0.68 -0.38
N ARG A 511 18.00 1.91 0.03
CA ARG A 511 19.33 2.34 0.49
C ARG A 511 19.24 3.32 1.65
N VAL A 512 20.37 3.54 2.32
CA VAL A 512 20.57 4.69 3.20
C VAL A 512 21.59 5.60 2.53
N GLN A 513 21.27 6.87 2.37
CA GLN A 513 22.20 7.87 1.82
C GLN A 513 22.75 8.74 2.94
N VAL A 514 24.03 9.09 2.83
CA VAL A 514 24.74 9.94 3.79
C VAL A 514 24.96 11.32 3.19
N PHE A 515 24.57 12.36 3.92
CA PHE A 515 24.74 13.76 3.53
C PHE A 515 25.50 14.53 4.61
N SER A 516 26.18 15.62 4.24
CA SER A 516 26.68 16.58 5.21
C SER A 516 25.54 17.45 5.77
N ASP A 517 25.77 18.10 6.90
CA ASP A 517 24.93 19.17 7.47
C ASP A 517 24.67 20.36 6.52
N ALA A 518 25.56 20.56 5.53
CA ALA A 518 25.39 21.49 4.41
C ALA A 518 24.57 20.93 3.22
N GLY A 519 23.94 19.76 3.36
CA GLY A 519 23.07 19.14 2.35
C GLY A 519 23.80 18.56 1.14
N LYS A 520 25.12 18.35 1.22
CA LYS A 520 25.90 17.74 0.15
C LYS A 520 25.88 16.22 0.29
N PHE A 521 25.53 15.51 -0.77
CA PHE A 521 25.67 14.05 -0.83
C PHE A 521 27.13 13.64 -0.57
N ILE A 522 27.31 12.63 0.29
CA ILE A 522 28.61 12.07 0.66
C ILE A 522 28.78 10.68 0.04
N GLU A 523 27.90 9.73 0.39
CA GLU A 523 27.98 8.34 -0.08
C GLU A 523 26.65 7.60 0.11
N VAL A 524 26.54 6.42 -0.52
CA VAL A 524 25.54 5.43 -0.12
C VAL A 524 26.13 4.56 0.99
N LEU A 525 25.41 4.41 2.10
CA LEU A 525 25.88 3.65 3.26
C LEU A 525 26.28 2.22 2.86
N GLY A 526 27.50 1.82 3.24
CA GLY A 526 28.03 0.48 2.96
C GLY A 526 28.81 0.36 1.64
N GLU A 527 28.87 1.41 0.83
CA GLU A 527 29.64 1.42 -0.43
C GLU A 527 31.11 1.03 -0.22
N THR A 528 31.74 1.53 0.85
CA THR A 528 33.13 1.22 1.19
C THR A 528 33.33 -0.13 1.92
N THR A 529 32.25 -0.79 2.32
CA THR A 529 32.29 -2.06 3.09
C THR A 529 31.76 -3.26 2.33
N GLY A 530 31.64 -3.17 1.00
CA GLY A 530 31.17 -4.27 0.14
C GLY A 530 29.65 -4.26 -0.13
N GLY A 531 28.98 -3.14 0.14
CA GLY A 531 27.55 -2.93 -0.06
C GLY A 531 26.69 -3.31 1.14
N LEU A 532 25.59 -2.58 1.33
CA LEU A 532 24.57 -2.87 2.32
C LEU A 532 23.23 -3.08 1.59
N VAL A 533 22.78 -4.33 1.53
CA VAL A 533 21.49 -4.66 0.89
C VAL A 533 20.37 -4.49 1.90
N LEU A 534 19.45 -3.58 1.62
CA LEU A 534 18.26 -3.31 2.42
C LEU A 534 16.98 -3.61 1.62
N GLU A 535 15.88 -3.87 2.30
CA GLU A 535 14.56 -4.04 1.69
C GLU A 535 13.56 -3.07 2.31
N TYR A 536 13.30 -1.99 1.58
CA TYR A 536 12.39 -0.91 1.97
C TYR A 536 12.73 -0.33 3.35
N PRO A 537 13.93 0.27 3.54
CA PRO A 537 14.34 0.82 4.81
C PRO A 537 13.42 1.98 5.20
N TYR A 538 12.64 1.79 6.26
CA TYR A 538 11.56 2.71 6.61
C TYR A 538 11.97 3.69 7.70
N ASP A 539 12.69 3.23 8.72
CA ASP A 539 13.18 4.06 9.81
C ASP A 539 14.60 3.65 10.22
N ILE A 540 15.30 4.56 10.87
CA ILE A 540 16.68 4.40 11.29
C ILE A 540 16.91 5.06 12.64
N THR A 541 17.65 4.40 13.53
CA THR A 541 18.11 4.97 14.79
C THR A 541 19.61 4.71 14.99
N LEU A 542 20.24 5.50 15.87
CA LEU A 542 21.67 5.40 16.18
C LEU A 542 21.86 5.17 17.68
N ASP A 543 22.57 4.11 18.03
CA ASP A 543 23.15 3.98 19.35
C ASP A 543 24.48 4.75 19.40
N ARG A 544 24.45 5.91 20.06
CA ARG A 544 25.62 6.79 20.21
C ARG A 544 26.69 6.23 21.14
N ALA A 545 26.37 5.24 21.97
CA ALA A 545 27.37 4.61 22.84
C ALA A 545 28.28 3.65 22.05
N THR A 546 27.74 3.03 21.00
CA THR A 546 28.43 2.01 20.19
C THR A 546 28.76 2.47 18.77
N ASN A 547 28.17 3.59 18.31
CA ASN A 547 28.20 4.06 16.93
C ASN A 547 27.60 3.03 15.94
N ASP A 548 26.53 2.38 16.39
CA ASP A 548 25.80 1.38 15.61
C ASP A 548 24.43 1.93 15.15
N LEU A 549 24.17 1.80 13.86
CA LEU A 549 22.88 2.11 13.24
C LEU A 549 21.97 0.89 13.29
N TYR A 550 20.70 1.13 13.57
CA TYR A 550 19.63 0.14 13.49
C TYR A 550 18.60 0.62 12.49
N ILE A 551 18.41 -0.16 11.43
CA ILE A 551 17.57 0.19 10.29
C ILE A 551 16.40 -0.79 10.24
N ILE A 552 15.17 -0.27 10.16
CA ILE A 552 13.97 -1.07 9.94
C ILE A 552 13.80 -1.35 8.46
N GLU A 553 13.81 -2.63 8.09
CA GLU A 553 13.44 -3.07 6.75
C GLU A 553 11.97 -3.49 6.76
N TYR A 554 11.09 -2.55 6.41
CA TYR A 554 9.65 -2.79 6.32
C TYR A 554 9.31 -3.89 5.30
N GLY A 555 10.10 -3.99 4.23
CA GLY A 555 9.95 -4.99 3.17
C GLY A 555 10.22 -6.41 3.67
N ALA A 556 11.34 -6.58 4.39
CA ALA A 556 11.77 -7.87 4.92
C ALA A 556 11.13 -8.24 6.28
N GLY A 557 10.59 -7.26 7.01
CA GLY A 557 10.03 -7.47 8.34
C GLY A 557 11.12 -7.75 9.37
N ARG A 558 12.21 -6.98 9.35
CA ARG A 558 13.40 -7.19 10.20
C ARG A 558 14.09 -5.89 10.59
N VAL A 559 14.99 -5.99 11.57
CA VAL A 559 15.96 -4.95 11.92
C VAL A 559 17.33 -5.34 11.38
N THR A 560 18.02 -4.41 10.73
CA THR A 560 19.44 -4.54 10.34
C THR A 560 20.31 -3.63 11.19
N LYS A 561 21.34 -4.20 11.82
CA LYS A 561 22.36 -3.49 12.60
C LYS A 561 23.63 -3.32 11.76
N THR A 562 24.15 -2.09 11.65
CA THR A 562 25.41 -1.78 10.98
C THR A 562 26.26 -0.82 11.80
N ASN A 563 27.56 -0.71 11.52
CA ASN A 563 28.31 0.47 11.97
C ASN A 563 28.04 1.68 11.06
N LEU A 564 28.59 2.84 11.41
CA LEU A 564 28.48 4.09 10.61
C LEU A 564 29.06 4.02 9.19
N ALA A 565 29.92 3.04 8.89
CA ALA A 565 30.45 2.82 7.54
C ALA A 565 29.56 1.87 6.70
N GLY A 566 28.49 1.31 7.29
CA GLY A 566 27.56 0.39 6.65
C GLY A 566 28.00 -1.08 6.66
N LYS A 567 29.03 -1.44 7.45
CA LYS A 567 29.39 -2.84 7.66
C LYS A 567 28.26 -3.53 8.43
N LEU A 568 27.67 -4.56 7.84
CA LEU A 568 26.64 -5.37 8.48
C LEU A 568 27.18 -6.08 9.73
N LEU A 569 26.55 -5.84 10.88
CA LEU A 569 26.91 -6.42 12.18
C LEU A 569 25.91 -7.48 12.65
N GLY A 570 24.64 -7.37 12.26
CA GLY A 570 23.62 -8.32 12.67
C GLY A 570 22.27 -8.05 12.03
N ARG A 571 21.42 -9.07 11.91
CA ARG A 571 20.00 -8.92 11.59
C ARG A 571 19.13 -9.67 12.60
N PHE A 572 17.95 -9.14 12.87
CA PHE A 572 16.94 -9.83 13.69
C PHE A 572 15.56 -9.71 13.06
N GLY A 573 14.86 -10.84 13.00
CA GLY A 573 13.47 -10.91 12.61
C GLY A 573 13.26 -11.22 11.13
N LYS A 574 12.01 -11.55 10.82
CA LYS A 574 11.48 -11.85 9.50
C LYS A 574 10.01 -11.47 9.47
N THR A 575 9.42 -11.36 8.28
CA THR A 575 7.98 -11.12 8.14
C THR A 575 7.17 -12.21 8.85
N SER A 576 6.57 -11.89 9.99
CA SER A 576 5.93 -12.86 10.89
C SER A 576 4.93 -12.20 11.84
N ARG A 577 3.91 -12.97 12.26
CA ARG A 577 2.98 -12.60 13.35
C ARG A 577 3.48 -13.07 14.72
N ASN A 578 4.53 -13.88 14.76
CA ASN A 578 5.05 -14.50 15.97
C ASN A 578 6.08 -13.61 16.67
N ASN A 579 6.55 -14.01 17.86
CA ASN A 579 7.52 -13.23 18.65
C ASN A 579 8.94 -13.21 18.07
N ASP A 580 9.24 -14.07 17.09
CA ASP A 580 10.55 -14.17 16.42
C ASP A 580 10.65 -13.30 15.16
N GLY A 581 9.70 -12.38 14.93
CA GLY A 581 9.69 -11.50 13.77
C GLY A 581 8.70 -10.36 13.87
N PHE A 582 8.53 -9.65 12.76
CA PHE A 582 7.71 -8.44 12.68
C PHE A 582 6.75 -8.51 11.49
N LEU A 583 5.56 -7.94 11.61
CA LEU A 583 4.62 -7.72 10.52
C LEU A 583 4.56 -6.23 10.20
N LYS A 584 5.25 -5.85 9.12
CA LYS A 584 5.34 -4.46 8.65
C LYS A 584 5.87 -3.52 9.76
N PRO A 585 7.09 -3.76 10.29
CA PRO A 585 7.70 -2.87 11.26
C PRO A 585 7.90 -1.48 10.66
N TRP A 586 7.70 -0.44 11.47
CA TRP A 586 7.68 0.94 10.99
C TRP A 586 8.75 1.79 11.66
N GLY A 587 8.59 2.09 12.94
CA GLY A 587 9.53 2.91 13.71
C GLY A 587 10.49 2.10 14.58
N VAL A 588 11.65 2.69 14.86
CA VAL A 588 12.67 2.13 15.74
C VAL A 588 13.29 3.19 16.63
N ALA A 589 13.58 2.82 17.88
CA ALA A 589 14.33 3.66 18.79
C ALA A 589 15.19 2.79 19.71
N ILE A 590 16.35 3.28 20.13
CA ILE A 590 17.23 2.59 21.07
C ILE A 590 17.46 3.47 22.30
N ASP A 591 17.38 2.85 23.47
CA ASP A 591 17.54 3.54 24.75
C ASP A 591 18.97 3.45 25.30
N THR A 592 19.23 4.13 26.42
CA THR A 592 20.58 4.20 27.00
C THR A 592 21.07 2.88 27.59
N HIS A 593 20.19 1.89 27.74
CA HIS A 593 20.50 0.53 28.22
C HIS A 593 20.63 -0.47 27.06
N GLN A 594 20.78 -0.01 25.82
CA GLN A 594 20.88 -0.84 24.61
C GLN A 594 19.66 -1.74 24.38
N ARG A 595 18.47 -1.30 24.80
CA ARG A 595 17.23 -2.00 24.48
C ARG A 595 16.61 -1.34 23.26
N LEU A 596 16.49 -2.10 22.19
CA LEU A 596 15.86 -1.64 20.95
C LEU A 596 14.34 -1.76 21.07
N ARG A 597 13.63 -0.72 20.62
CA ARG A 597 12.17 -0.66 20.51
C ARG A 597 11.80 -0.67 19.05
N VAL A 598 10.88 -1.54 18.66
CA VAL A 598 10.37 -1.66 17.28
C VAL A 598 8.86 -1.55 17.29
N ALA A 599 8.31 -0.63 16.50
CA ALA A 599 6.87 -0.54 16.27
C ALA A 599 6.48 -1.60 15.25
N ASP A 600 5.94 -2.72 15.74
CA ASP A 600 5.45 -3.84 14.94
C ASP A 600 3.99 -3.56 14.53
N THR A 601 3.85 -2.67 13.56
CA THR A 601 2.63 -1.91 13.24
C THR A 601 1.43 -2.80 12.96
N GLU A 602 1.54 -3.81 12.09
CA GLU A 602 0.41 -4.67 11.73
C GLU A 602 0.15 -5.79 12.75
N ASN A 603 1.07 -6.01 13.69
CA ASN A 603 0.81 -6.82 14.88
C ASN A 603 0.30 -5.99 16.07
N HIS A 604 0.10 -4.68 15.90
CA HIS A 604 -0.47 -3.78 16.91
C HIS A 604 0.31 -3.74 18.24
N ARG A 605 1.63 -3.91 18.19
CA ARG A 605 2.48 -4.03 19.38
C ARG A 605 3.78 -3.27 19.25
N ILE A 606 4.38 -2.94 20.39
CA ILE A 606 5.76 -2.47 20.49
C ILE A 606 6.59 -3.64 20.99
N VAL A 607 7.68 -3.95 20.28
CA VAL A 607 8.60 -5.04 20.63
C VAL A 607 9.86 -4.43 21.23
N GLU A 608 10.29 -4.97 22.36
CA GLU A 608 11.59 -4.72 22.98
C GLU A 608 12.54 -5.87 22.62
N LEU A 609 13.72 -5.54 22.12
CA LEU A 609 14.86 -6.45 21.98
C LEU A 609 15.97 -6.00 22.94
N LYS A 610 16.40 -6.87 23.85
CA LYS A 610 17.59 -6.64 24.67
C LYS A 610 18.82 -7.19 23.97
N LEU A 611 19.77 -6.31 23.63
CA LEU A 611 20.94 -6.62 22.80
C LEU A 611 22.14 -7.15 23.60
#